data_AF-C7GXT5-F1
#
_entry.id   AF-C7GXT5-F1
#
_cell.length_a   1.000
_cell.length_b   1.000
_cell.length_c   1.000
_cell.angle_alpha   90.00
_cell.angle_beta   90.00
_cell.angle_gamma   90.00
#
_symmetry.space_group_name_H-M   'P 1'
#
loop_
_entity.id
_entity.type
_entity.pdbx_description
1 polymer ?
#
loop_
_entity_poly.entity_id
_entity_poly.type
_entity_poly.pdbx_seq_one_letter_code
_entity_poly.pdbx_strand_id
1 'polypeptide(L)'
;MSGYFSGFSLNKITDSIATAAHKTQDTLNNALANANVNLNDPQTRLSIKSRTRFVQESLGTVSDISKLPPQYQFLEKKSDSLEKVCKRILLVSKTFEVEGYDYPPNLTESISDWWSLNKDGWFGSKKSESSTKKKGSNHDDAFLPRSFAQAISKAAVDCECEFQNLEHNEKAELKKKKESIKTAQTTEAQGADHNEEDEEDEEDEEDDEDLSNLIKVFDSWSTCYKNIDEGKAEMDSMMVKEFNKKLETLINQDFKKVHDLRKKVEESRLKFDTMRYEVKAKEAELEAKKAEATGEAHSKDVSAKDISANTTTSFDETPSTEDEKPKSEGAEEESKKEANEPTVDDVADRKEDLKSNKVNDEPPIEESEENKLLEKLEDEFVSNTTAAVETMEEITDSSEILGLIKLFQNFQLVYFRQCVQEVEANLKVLNGLEI
;
A
#
# COMPACT_ATOMS: atom_id res chain seq x y z
N MET A 1 -37.64 -28.31 -15.65
CA MET A 1 -36.27 -28.36 -16.19
C MET A 1 -35.31 -28.67 -15.04
N SER A 2 -35.02 -29.94 -14.77
CA SER A 2 -34.05 -30.36 -13.74
C SER A 2 -33.39 -31.65 -14.22
N GLY A 3 -32.06 -31.67 -14.32
CA GLY A 3 -31.34 -32.80 -14.95
C GLY A 3 -29.91 -32.56 -15.43
N TYR A 4 -29.34 -31.35 -15.26
CA TYR A 4 -27.98 -31.03 -15.77
C TYR A 4 -26.86 -31.01 -14.71
N PHE A 5 -27.14 -31.35 -13.44
CA PHE A 5 -26.16 -31.32 -12.34
C PHE A 5 -25.84 -32.68 -11.71
N SER A 6 -26.50 -33.77 -12.11
CA SER A 6 -26.26 -35.12 -11.57
C SER A 6 -24.91 -35.75 -11.95
N GLY A 7 -24.10 -35.09 -12.79
CA GLY A 7 -22.77 -35.55 -13.20
C GLY A 7 -21.62 -35.22 -12.23
N PHE A 8 -21.83 -34.33 -11.26
CA PHE A 8 -20.80 -33.93 -10.29
C PHE A 8 -20.70 -34.92 -9.12
N SER A 9 -20.05 -36.06 -9.36
CA SER A 9 -19.69 -37.01 -8.31
C SER A 9 -18.60 -36.43 -7.39
N LEU A 10 -18.97 -36.04 -6.15
CA LEU A 10 -18.04 -35.52 -5.14
C LEU A 10 -16.82 -36.43 -4.91
N ASN A 11 -16.98 -37.74 -5.05
CA ASN A 11 -15.91 -38.73 -4.94
C ASN A 11 -14.71 -38.41 -5.86
N LYS A 12 -14.94 -37.91 -7.08
CA LYS A 12 -13.83 -37.51 -7.97
C LYS A 12 -13.05 -36.30 -7.46
N ILE A 13 -13.69 -35.45 -6.65
CA ILE A 13 -13.04 -34.31 -5.99
C ILE A 13 -12.25 -34.81 -4.77
N THR A 14 -12.80 -35.72 -3.95
CA THR A 14 -12.07 -36.32 -2.83
C THR A 14 -10.86 -37.12 -3.30
N ASP A 15 -11.02 -37.94 -4.33
CA ASP A 15 -9.95 -38.77 -4.90
C ASP A 15 -8.87 -37.89 -5.54
N SER A 16 -9.26 -36.79 -6.21
CA SER A 16 -8.32 -35.82 -6.77
C SER A 16 -7.59 -35.03 -5.68
N ILE A 17 -8.26 -34.66 -4.58
CA ILE A 17 -7.63 -33.96 -3.45
C ILE A 17 -6.67 -34.90 -2.71
N ALA A 18 -7.05 -36.14 -2.44
CA ALA A 18 -6.18 -37.14 -1.82
C ALA A 18 -4.96 -37.42 -2.71
N THR A 19 -5.17 -37.62 -4.02
CA THR A 19 -4.08 -37.84 -4.99
C THR A 19 -3.17 -36.61 -5.09
N ALA A 20 -3.73 -35.39 -5.06
CA ALA A 20 -2.94 -34.17 -5.05
C ALA A 20 -2.14 -34.01 -3.75
N ALA A 21 -2.74 -34.28 -2.58
CA ALA A 21 -2.09 -34.22 -1.28
C ALA A 21 -0.92 -35.20 -1.19
N HIS A 22 -1.14 -36.48 -1.54
CA HIS A 22 -0.07 -37.48 -1.63
C HIS A 22 1.03 -37.04 -2.61
N LYS A 23 0.65 -36.58 -3.82
CA LYS A 23 1.64 -36.11 -4.80
C LYS A 23 2.43 -34.88 -4.31
N THR A 24 1.83 -33.97 -3.55
CA THR A 24 2.56 -32.86 -2.92
C THR A 24 3.46 -33.33 -1.79
N GLN A 25 3.04 -34.32 -1.00
CA GLN A 25 3.86 -34.91 0.06
C GLN A 25 5.06 -35.69 -0.53
N ASP A 26 4.86 -36.44 -1.60
CA ASP A 26 5.94 -37.10 -2.36
C ASP A 26 6.86 -36.06 -3.02
N THR A 27 6.32 -34.98 -3.59
CA THR A 27 7.12 -33.91 -4.19
C THR A 27 7.96 -33.19 -3.12
N LEU A 28 7.41 -32.95 -1.92
CA LEU A 28 8.13 -32.40 -0.78
C LEU A 28 9.21 -33.36 -0.27
N ASN A 29 8.88 -34.64 -0.06
CA ASN A 29 9.85 -35.66 0.36
C ASN A 29 11.02 -35.78 -0.63
N ASN A 30 10.74 -35.78 -1.93
CA ASN A 30 11.78 -35.78 -2.96
C ASN A 30 12.56 -34.45 -3.01
N ALA A 31 11.92 -33.30 -2.82
CA ALA A 31 12.62 -32.01 -2.74
C ALA A 31 13.54 -31.93 -1.51
N LEU A 32 13.13 -32.51 -0.38
CA LEU A 32 13.91 -32.59 0.86
C LEU A 32 15.03 -33.63 0.81
N ALA A 33 14.92 -34.65 -0.04
CA ALA A 33 16.01 -35.59 -0.32
C ALA A 33 17.04 -35.02 -1.32
N ASN A 34 16.60 -34.16 -2.25
CA ASN A 34 17.48 -33.55 -3.26
C ASN A 34 18.14 -32.24 -2.80
N ALA A 35 17.50 -31.48 -1.92
CA ALA A 35 18.18 -30.41 -1.17
C ALA A 35 19.00 -31.05 -0.05
N ASN A 36 20.30 -30.75 0.01
CA ASN A 36 21.24 -31.35 0.97
C ASN A 36 21.08 -30.76 2.40
N VAL A 37 19.87 -30.85 2.96
CA VAL A 37 19.46 -30.33 4.26
C VAL A 37 19.93 -31.27 5.36
N ASN A 38 20.56 -30.73 6.40
CA ASN A 38 21.03 -31.52 7.53
C ASN A 38 19.86 -31.84 8.48
N LEU A 39 19.08 -32.88 8.14
CA LEU A 39 17.88 -33.37 8.84
C LEU A 39 18.10 -33.74 10.33
N ASN A 40 19.34 -33.75 10.81
CA ASN A 40 19.70 -33.97 12.22
C ASN A 40 19.57 -32.70 13.09
N ASP A 41 19.42 -31.51 12.49
CA ASP A 41 19.15 -30.28 13.23
C ASP A 41 17.65 -30.18 13.58
N PRO A 42 17.26 -30.11 14.87
CA PRO A 42 15.86 -29.96 15.27
C PRO A 42 15.16 -28.74 14.66
N GLN A 43 15.88 -27.64 14.40
CA GLN A 43 15.31 -26.46 13.74
C GLN A 43 14.91 -26.74 12.29
N THR A 44 15.76 -27.42 11.50
CA THR A 44 15.37 -27.79 10.13
C THR A 44 14.17 -28.73 10.12
N ARG A 45 14.13 -29.74 10.99
CA ARG A 45 13.03 -30.69 11.13
C ARG A 45 11.72 -29.99 11.49
N LEU A 46 11.74 -29.05 12.44
CA LEU A 46 10.60 -28.21 12.80
C LEU A 46 10.14 -27.35 11.61
N SER A 47 11.06 -26.72 10.88
CA SER A 47 10.74 -25.87 9.71
C SER A 47 10.08 -26.60 8.54
N ILE A 48 10.21 -27.94 8.49
CA ILE A 48 9.54 -28.81 7.52
C ILE A 48 8.14 -29.17 8.03
N LYS A 49 8.04 -29.60 9.28
CA LYS A 49 6.76 -30.00 9.88
C LYS A 49 5.78 -28.84 10.01
N SER A 50 6.27 -27.64 10.34
CA SER A 50 5.45 -26.42 10.38
C SER A 50 4.82 -26.12 9.02
N ARG A 51 5.57 -26.25 7.91
CA ARG A 51 5.03 -26.12 6.54
C ARG A 51 3.95 -27.16 6.23
N THR A 52 4.15 -28.42 6.65
CA THR A 52 3.12 -29.47 6.51
C THR A 52 1.87 -29.11 7.31
N ARG A 53 2.05 -28.63 8.54
CA ARG A 53 0.95 -28.19 9.42
C ARG A 53 0.20 -27.00 8.84
N PHE A 54 0.86 -26.02 8.22
CA PHE A 54 0.22 -24.89 7.55
C PHE A 54 -0.74 -25.33 6.44
N VAL A 55 -0.35 -26.35 5.67
CA VAL A 55 -1.23 -26.96 4.64
C VAL A 55 -2.42 -27.66 5.31
N GLN A 56 -2.22 -28.37 6.41
CA GLN A 56 -3.28 -29.04 7.17
C GLN A 56 -4.27 -28.04 7.82
N GLU A 57 -3.76 -26.95 8.41
CA GLU A 57 -4.57 -25.84 8.94
C GLU A 57 -5.35 -25.13 7.82
N SER A 58 -4.72 -24.86 6.68
CA SER A 58 -5.36 -24.27 5.49
C SER A 58 -6.44 -25.17 4.87
N LEU A 59 -6.34 -26.49 5.06
CA LEU A 59 -7.34 -27.49 4.66
C LEU A 59 -8.40 -27.76 5.76
N GLY A 60 -8.29 -27.11 6.92
CA GLY A 60 -9.22 -27.28 8.04
C GLY A 60 -9.12 -28.62 8.77
N THR A 61 -8.02 -29.37 8.61
CA THR A 61 -7.84 -30.70 9.23
C THR A 61 -7.21 -30.64 10.63
N VAL A 62 -6.94 -29.45 11.17
CA VAL A 62 -6.35 -29.22 12.50
C VAL A 62 -7.25 -28.24 13.28
N SER A 63 -7.51 -28.54 14.56
CA SER A 63 -8.42 -27.78 15.43
C SER A 63 -7.74 -27.04 16.58
N ASP A 64 -6.57 -27.49 17.05
CA ASP A 64 -5.78 -26.89 18.14
C ASP A 64 -4.80 -25.85 17.55
N ILE A 65 -5.35 -24.72 17.07
CA ILE A 65 -4.62 -23.59 16.45
C ILE A 65 -4.60 -22.41 17.42
N SER A 66 -3.44 -21.80 17.67
CA SER A 66 -3.32 -20.60 18.51
C SER A 66 -4.03 -19.40 17.87
N LYS A 67 -4.95 -18.77 18.62
CA LYS A 67 -5.78 -17.67 18.13
C LYS A 67 -5.19 -16.32 18.52
N LEU A 68 -4.84 -15.52 17.52
CA LEU A 68 -4.40 -14.12 17.71
C LEU A 68 -5.52 -13.28 18.36
N PRO A 69 -5.21 -12.34 19.27
CA PRO A 69 -6.21 -11.52 19.96
C PRO A 69 -7.13 -10.75 18.99
N PRO A 70 -8.42 -10.51 19.34
CA PRO A 70 -9.33 -9.74 18.51
C PRO A 70 -8.82 -8.34 18.14
N GLN A 71 -8.08 -7.70 19.04
CA GLN A 71 -7.42 -6.41 18.85
C GLN A 71 -6.39 -6.47 17.71
N TYR A 72 -5.54 -7.51 17.68
CA TYR A 72 -4.57 -7.74 16.61
C TYR A 72 -5.29 -7.89 15.26
N GLN A 73 -6.30 -8.75 15.20
CA GLN A 73 -7.08 -8.99 13.97
C GLN A 73 -7.85 -7.75 13.48
N PHE A 74 -8.18 -6.81 14.37
CA PHE A 74 -8.78 -5.52 14.00
C PHE A 74 -7.71 -4.55 13.47
N LEU A 75 -6.55 -4.50 14.12
CA LEU A 75 -5.41 -3.66 13.73
C LEU A 75 -4.84 -4.08 12.36
N GLU A 76 -4.75 -5.38 12.09
CA GLU A 76 -4.45 -5.92 10.75
C GLU A 76 -5.43 -5.36 9.69
N LYS A 77 -6.74 -5.50 9.93
CA LYS A 77 -7.79 -5.03 9.00
C LYS A 77 -7.79 -3.51 8.83
N LYS A 78 -7.45 -2.76 9.87
CA LYS A 78 -7.22 -1.30 9.82
C LYS A 78 -6.03 -0.98 8.91
N SER A 79 -4.93 -1.71 9.05
CA SER A 79 -3.73 -1.57 8.21
C SER A 79 -3.98 -1.93 6.74
N ASP A 80 -4.55 -3.12 6.47
CA ASP A 80 -4.94 -3.57 5.12
C ASP A 80 -5.92 -2.58 4.43
N SER A 81 -6.85 -2.01 5.20
CA SER A 81 -7.79 -0.99 4.69
C SER A 81 -7.09 0.34 4.38
N LEU A 82 -6.15 0.77 5.23
CA LEU A 82 -5.40 2.01 5.03
C LEU A 82 -4.43 1.90 3.85
N GLU A 83 -3.73 0.77 3.70
CA GLU A 83 -2.87 0.50 2.54
C GLU A 83 -3.69 0.57 1.23
N LYS A 84 -4.88 -0.02 1.22
CA LYS A 84 -5.81 0.00 0.08
C LYS A 84 -6.28 1.43 -0.25
N VAL A 85 -6.54 2.27 0.75
CA VAL A 85 -6.88 3.70 0.55
C VAL A 85 -5.67 4.45 0.00
N CYS A 86 -4.47 4.27 0.55
CA CYS A 86 -3.24 4.92 0.08
C CYS A 86 -2.94 4.53 -1.37
N LYS A 87 -3.04 3.24 -1.72
CA LYS A 87 -2.89 2.75 -3.11
C LYS A 87 -3.93 3.36 -4.05
N ARG A 88 -5.19 3.56 -3.61
CA ARG A 88 -6.22 4.19 -4.44
C ARG A 88 -6.00 5.70 -4.62
N ILE A 89 -5.53 6.40 -3.60
CA ILE A 89 -5.16 7.83 -3.69
C ILE A 89 -3.97 7.97 -4.64
N LEU A 90 -2.90 7.21 -4.43
CA LEU A 90 -1.69 7.25 -5.27
C LEU A 90 -1.99 6.95 -6.74
N LEU A 91 -2.90 6.00 -7.04
CA LEU A 91 -3.34 5.71 -8.41
C LEU A 91 -4.03 6.91 -9.09
N VAL A 92 -4.66 7.80 -8.33
CA VAL A 92 -5.30 9.02 -8.85
C VAL A 92 -4.30 10.16 -8.92
N SER A 93 -3.54 10.43 -7.85
CA SER A 93 -2.52 11.49 -7.87
C SER A 93 -1.33 11.20 -8.79
N LYS A 94 -1.24 9.98 -9.32
CA LYS A 94 -0.36 9.63 -10.43
C LYS A 94 -0.73 10.27 -11.78
N THR A 95 -1.90 10.90 -11.94
CA THR A 95 -2.16 11.73 -13.13
C THR A 95 -1.29 12.98 -13.19
N PHE A 96 -0.84 13.52 -12.03
CA PHE A 96 0.09 14.66 -11.98
C PHE A 96 1.50 14.33 -12.52
N GLU A 97 1.80 13.05 -12.80
CA GLU A 97 3.04 12.60 -13.46
C GLU A 97 2.93 12.62 -15.00
N VAL A 98 1.73 12.85 -15.57
CA VAL A 98 1.44 12.76 -17.01
C VAL A 98 1.29 14.16 -17.62
N GLU A 99 2.20 14.57 -18.48
CA GLU A 99 2.08 15.85 -19.20
C GLU A 99 0.85 15.85 -20.12
N GLY A 100 0.17 16.99 -20.25
CA GLY A 100 -1.07 17.10 -21.01
C GLY A 100 -2.32 16.49 -20.35
N TYR A 101 -2.26 15.99 -19.09
CA TYR A 101 -3.44 15.36 -18.44
C TYR A 101 -4.69 16.28 -18.38
N ASP A 102 -4.46 17.59 -18.36
CA ASP A 102 -5.45 18.66 -18.25
C ASP A 102 -5.92 19.19 -19.63
N TYR A 103 -5.31 18.69 -20.72
CA TYR A 103 -5.66 19.01 -22.11
C TYR A 103 -5.51 17.77 -23.00
N PRO A 104 -6.33 16.72 -22.77
CA PRO A 104 -6.23 15.49 -23.54
C PRO A 104 -6.57 15.73 -25.02
N PRO A 105 -5.87 15.06 -25.96
CA PRO A 105 -6.21 15.13 -27.39
C PRO A 105 -7.63 14.60 -27.64
N ASN A 106 -8.27 15.10 -28.70
CA ASN A 106 -9.71 14.96 -28.96
C ASN A 106 -10.30 13.58 -28.59
N LEU A 107 -11.19 13.58 -27.60
CA LEU A 107 -11.68 12.41 -26.87
C LEU A 107 -12.56 11.45 -27.69
N THR A 108 -12.74 11.68 -28.99
CA THR A 108 -13.67 10.93 -29.84
C THR A 108 -13.22 9.52 -30.21
N GLU A 109 -11.90 9.22 -30.16
CA GLU A 109 -11.37 7.92 -30.62
C GLU A 109 -10.46 7.19 -29.62
N SER A 110 -9.90 7.85 -28.58
CA SER A 110 -8.67 7.34 -27.92
C SER A 110 -8.71 7.16 -26.38
N ILE A 111 -9.90 7.16 -25.74
CA ILE A 111 -10.01 7.02 -24.27
C ILE A 111 -9.51 5.65 -23.76
N SER A 112 -9.68 4.57 -24.53
CA SER A 112 -9.11 3.25 -24.21
C SER A 112 -7.60 3.25 -24.27
N ASP A 113 -7.04 3.97 -25.24
CA ASP A 113 -5.64 3.83 -25.66
C ASP A 113 -4.74 4.65 -24.76
N TRP A 114 -5.20 5.84 -24.35
CA TRP A 114 -4.57 6.64 -23.29
C TRP A 114 -4.37 5.84 -21.98
N TRP A 115 -5.35 5.01 -21.60
CA TRP A 115 -5.24 4.16 -20.41
C TRP A 115 -4.44 2.86 -20.64
N SER A 116 -4.38 2.34 -21.87
CA SER A 116 -3.60 1.14 -22.19
C SER A 116 -2.11 1.42 -22.36
N LEU A 117 -1.72 2.54 -22.98
CA LEU A 117 -0.31 3.00 -23.02
C LEU A 117 0.28 3.09 -21.61
N ASN A 118 -0.46 3.66 -20.67
CA ASN A 118 -0.03 3.83 -19.29
C ASN A 118 0.05 2.50 -18.50
N LYS A 119 -0.54 1.42 -19.02
CA LYS A 119 -0.49 0.08 -18.41
C LYS A 119 0.80 -0.65 -18.75
N ASP A 120 1.25 -0.56 -20.00
CA ASP A 120 2.42 -1.29 -20.48
C ASP A 120 3.74 -0.58 -20.12
N GLY A 121 3.72 0.74 -19.90
CA GLY A 121 4.87 1.51 -19.41
C GLY A 121 5.14 1.40 -17.91
N TRP A 122 4.11 1.36 -17.05
CA TRP A 122 4.30 1.57 -15.60
C TRP A 122 4.66 0.30 -14.82
N PHE A 123 4.08 -0.85 -15.18
CA PHE A 123 4.29 -2.12 -14.49
C PHE A 123 5.10 -3.14 -15.32
N GLY A 124 5.55 -2.77 -16.52
CA GLY A 124 6.30 -3.62 -17.44
C GLY A 124 7.82 -3.51 -17.28
N SER A 125 8.48 -4.56 -16.79
CA SER A 125 9.95 -4.59 -16.71
C SER A 125 10.58 -4.98 -18.07
N LYS A 126 11.15 -3.97 -18.76
CA LYS A 126 12.09 -4.05 -19.89
C LYS A 126 11.72 -4.94 -21.09
N LYS A 127 11.70 -4.29 -22.26
CA LYS A 127 12.78 -4.55 -23.25
C LYS A 127 13.07 -3.35 -24.14
N SER A 128 14.34 -3.13 -24.43
CA SER A 128 14.81 -2.16 -25.42
C SER A 128 14.99 -2.84 -26.78
N GLU A 129 14.60 -2.18 -27.86
CA GLU A 129 15.17 -2.44 -29.18
C GLU A 129 15.43 -1.11 -29.90
N SER A 130 16.57 -1.02 -30.59
CA SER A 130 17.11 0.25 -31.08
C SER A 130 16.77 0.49 -32.55
N SER A 131 16.38 1.71 -32.89
CA SER A 131 16.60 2.24 -34.24
C SER A 131 17.16 3.66 -34.18
N THR A 132 18.07 3.98 -35.09
CA THR A 132 18.98 5.13 -34.96
C THR A 132 18.63 6.23 -35.96
N LYS A 133 18.41 7.47 -35.50
CA LYS A 133 18.50 8.65 -36.39
C LYS A 133 18.98 9.92 -35.70
N LYS A 134 19.52 10.79 -36.55
CA LYS A 134 20.48 11.87 -36.29
C LYS A 134 20.02 12.97 -35.33
N LYS A 135 21.00 13.51 -34.61
CA LYS A 135 20.95 14.71 -33.76
C LYS A 135 20.76 15.98 -34.61
N GLY A 136 19.78 16.80 -34.24
CA GLY A 136 19.52 18.17 -34.73
C GLY A 136 18.61 18.88 -33.72
N SER A 137 18.76 20.19 -33.57
CA SER A 137 17.95 21.12 -32.73
C SER A 137 16.77 20.51 -31.95
N ASN A 138 16.99 20.15 -30.68
CA ASN A 138 15.96 19.54 -29.83
C ASN A 138 14.89 20.57 -29.37
N HIS A 139 13.72 20.63 -30.02
CA HIS A 139 12.44 20.95 -29.35
C HIS A 139 11.17 20.39 -30.05
N ASP A 140 11.30 19.35 -30.88
CA ASP A 140 10.21 18.85 -31.74
C ASP A 140 9.43 17.64 -31.18
N ASP A 141 9.53 17.34 -29.89
CA ASP A 141 8.82 16.20 -29.24
C ASP A 141 7.44 16.58 -28.63
N ALA A 142 7.06 17.87 -28.65
CA ALA A 142 5.80 18.35 -28.08
C ALA A 142 4.68 18.52 -29.13
N PHE A 143 4.14 17.40 -29.62
CA PHE A 143 3.01 17.41 -30.59
C PHE A 143 1.68 17.91 -29.97
N LEU A 144 1.62 18.03 -28.63
CA LEU A 144 0.51 18.59 -27.87
C LEU A 144 1.09 19.57 -26.82
N PRO A 145 0.38 20.66 -26.49
CA PRO A 145 0.80 21.55 -25.41
C PRO A 145 0.70 20.86 -24.05
N ARG A 146 1.63 21.20 -23.16
CA ARG A 146 1.82 20.61 -21.83
C ARG A 146 0.61 20.77 -20.90
N SER A 147 -0.17 21.84 -21.10
CA SER A 147 -1.44 22.08 -20.41
C SER A 147 -2.39 22.92 -21.27
N PHE A 148 -3.64 23.05 -20.84
CA PHE A 148 -4.62 23.93 -21.47
C PHE A 148 -4.22 25.42 -21.35
N ALA A 149 -3.55 25.80 -20.26
CA ALA A 149 -3.05 27.16 -20.09
C ALA A 149 -1.94 27.48 -21.10
N GLN A 150 -1.03 26.53 -21.35
CA GLN A 150 -0.03 26.68 -22.42
C GLN A 150 -0.68 26.75 -23.82
N ALA A 151 -1.77 26.01 -24.05
CA ALA A 151 -2.53 26.05 -25.30
C ALA A 151 -3.15 27.44 -25.55
N ILE A 152 -3.78 28.05 -24.54
CA ILE A 152 -4.33 29.41 -24.61
C ILE A 152 -3.20 30.44 -24.81
N SER A 153 -2.13 30.35 -24.01
CA SER A 153 -0.98 31.26 -24.10
C SER A 153 -0.39 31.26 -25.51
N LYS A 154 -0.12 30.07 -26.08
CA LYS A 154 0.38 29.97 -27.46
C LYS A 154 -0.60 30.55 -28.48
N ALA A 155 -1.88 30.21 -28.40
CA ALA A 155 -2.88 30.74 -29.35
C ALA A 155 -2.99 32.27 -29.28
N ALA A 156 -2.79 32.87 -28.10
CA ALA A 156 -2.73 34.31 -27.95
C ALA A 156 -1.45 34.92 -28.57
N VAL A 157 -0.27 34.30 -28.41
CA VAL A 157 0.97 34.73 -29.13
C VAL A 157 0.81 34.60 -30.64
N ASP A 158 0.19 33.51 -31.12
CA ASP A 158 -0.06 33.30 -32.55
C ASP A 158 -0.97 34.42 -33.13
N CYS A 159 -1.95 34.92 -32.35
CA CYS A 159 -2.76 36.10 -32.70
C CYS A 159 -1.99 37.43 -32.61
N GLU A 160 -1.25 37.65 -31.52
CA GLU A 160 -0.42 38.84 -31.28
C GLU A 160 0.55 39.08 -32.45
N CYS A 161 1.20 38.02 -32.91
CA CYS A 161 2.14 38.05 -34.04
C CYS A 161 1.45 38.45 -35.36
N GLU A 162 0.23 37.98 -35.62
CA GLU A 162 -0.52 38.36 -36.83
C GLU A 162 -0.83 39.86 -36.84
N PHE A 163 -1.21 40.46 -35.70
CA PHE A 163 -1.46 41.90 -35.62
C PHE A 163 -0.19 42.74 -35.69
N GLN A 164 0.93 42.29 -35.09
CA GLN A 164 2.25 42.92 -35.29
C GLN A 164 2.71 42.86 -36.76
N ASN A 165 2.44 41.76 -37.46
CA ASN A 165 2.73 41.63 -38.88
C ASN A 165 1.88 42.61 -39.72
N LEU A 166 0.60 42.79 -39.38
CA LEU A 166 -0.28 43.77 -40.03
C LEU A 166 0.21 45.22 -39.81
N GLU A 167 0.51 45.60 -38.56
CA GLU A 167 1.04 46.92 -38.20
C GLU A 167 2.32 47.25 -38.98
N HIS A 168 3.27 46.31 -39.01
CA HIS A 168 4.52 46.47 -39.77
C HIS A 168 4.27 46.60 -41.29
N ASN A 169 3.32 45.84 -41.85
CA ASN A 169 2.98 45.92 -43.26
C ASN A 169 2.34 47.26 -43.64
N GLU A 170 1.44 47.79 -42.81
CA GLU A 170 0.83 49.10 -43.02
C GLU A 170 1.87 50.22 -42.96
N LYS A 171 2.69 50.23 -41.91
CA LYS A 171 3.80 51.20 -41.75
C LYS A 171 4.80 51.12 -42.91
N ALA A 172 4.99 49.94 -43.53
CA ALA A 172 5.79 49.77 -44.73
C ALA A 172 5.11 50.29 -46.02
N GLU A 173 3.80 50.13 -46.20
CA GLU A 173 3.06 50.68 -47.35
C GLU A 173 2.95 52.21 -47.27
N LEU A 174 2.69 52.77 -46.09
CA LEU A 174 2.68 54.23 -45.86
C LEU A 174 4.03 54.86 -46.23
N LYS A 175 5.15 54.21 -45.88
CA LYS A 175 6.50 54.68 -46.21
C LYS A 175 6.78 54.65 -47.72
N LYS A 176 6.43 53.55 -48.43
CA LYS A 176 6.48 53.48 -49.91
C LYS A 176 5.62 54.57 -50.57
N LYS A 177 4.44 54.85 -50.02
CA LYS A 177 3.54 55.90 -50.53
C LYS A 177 4.17 57.28 -50.37
N LYS A 178 4.70 57.63 -49.19
CA LYS A 178 5.44 58.88 -48.93
C LYS A 178 6.66 59.02 -49.88
N GLU A 179 7.45 57.97 -50.09
CA GLU A 179 8.57 57.94 -51.06
C GLU A 179 8.11 58.19 -52.52
N SER A 180 6.99 57.58 -52.93
CA SER A 180 6.47 57.71 -54.30
C SER A 180 6.01 59.13 -54.63
N ILE A 181 5.44 59.84 -53.65
CA ILE A 181 4.94 61.21 -53.79
C ILE A 181 6.11 62.19 -53.93
N LYS A 182 7.13 62.09 -53.06
CA LYS A 182 8.35 62.92 -53.14
C LYS A 182 9.12 62.70 -54.46
N THR A 183 9.08 61.47 -55.00
CA THR A 183 9.64 61.14 -56.33
C THR A 183 8.83 61.73 -57.48
N ALA A 184 7.50 61.86 -57.36
CA ALA A 184 6.67 62.49 -58.39
C ALA A 184 6.86 64.01 -58.43
N GLN A 185 6.76 64.69 -57.27
CA GLN A 185 6.89 66.15 -57.15
C GLN A 185 8.23 66.67 -57.71
N THR A 186 9.32 65.94 -57.47
CA THR A 186 10.65 66.29 -57.99
C THR A 186 10.81 66.15 -59.52
N THR A 187 9.86 65.52 -60.22
CA THR A 187 9.89 65.43 -61.70
C THR A 187 9.12 66.53 -62.42
N GLU A 188 8.20 67.24 -61.75
CA GLU A 188 7.46 68.36 -62.34
C GLU A 188 8.18 69.71 -62.15
N ALA A 189 9.07 69.80 -61.14
CA ALA A 189 9.79 71.03 -60.76
C ALA A 189 11.03 71.38 -61.62
N GLN A 190 10.96 71.25 -62.96
CA GLN A 190 11.99 71.79 -63.87
C GLN A 190 11.62 73.18 -64.41
N GLY A 191 11.54 74.20 -63.55
CA GLY A 191 11.23 75.55 -64.06
C GLY A 191 10.96 76.72 -63.11
N ALA A 192 11.36 76.70 -61.84
CA ALA A 192 11.30 77.90 -60.99
C ALA A 192 12.51 77.96 -60.03
N ASP A 193 13.12 79.14 -59.96
CA ASP A 193 14.09 79.52 -58.93
C ASP A 193 13.32 80.22 -57.81
N HIS A 194 13.08 79.55 -56.69
CA HIS A 194 12.76 80.21 -55.43
C HIS A 194 13.10 79.33 -54.22
N ASN A 195 13.53 80.00 -53.15
CA ASN A 195 13.90 79.44 -51.86
C ASN A 195 12.66 79.49 -50.94
N GLU A 196 12.01 78.36 -50.70
CA GLU A 196 10.92 78.21 -49.74
C GLU A 196 11.10 76.92 -48.93
N GLU A 197 10.68 76.99 -47.68
CA GLU A 197 11.13 76.21 -46.53
C GLU A 197 10.99 74.67 -46.64
N ASP A 198 11.94 73.95 -46.04
CA ASP A 198 11.75 72.57 -45.59
C ASP A 198 10.70 72.57 -44.44
N GLU A 199 9.41 72.68 -44.76
CA GLU A 199 8.37 72.25 -43.83
C GLU A 199 8.51 70.73 -43.66
N GLU A 200 9.06 70.31 -42.52
CA GLU A 200 9.08 68.91 -42.13
C GLU A 200 7.62 68.49 -41.89
N ASP A 201 7.04 67.75 -42.84
CA ASP A 201 5.72 67.12 -42.75
C ASP A 201 5.68 66.09 -41.60
N GLU A 202 5.69 66.57 -40.35
CA GLU A 202 5.16 65.86 -39.18
C GLU A 202 3.62 65.84 -39.25
N GLU A 203 3.06 65.42 -40.40
CA GLU A 203 1.74 64.78 -40.42
C GLU A 203 1.89 63.49 -39.62
N ASP A 204 1.35 63.52 -38.40
CA ASP A 204 1.36 62.42 -37.43
C ASP A 204 1.16 61.07 -38.13
N GLU A 205 2.03 60.09 -37.84
CA GLU A 205 1.68 58.70 -38.16
C GLU A 205 0.55 58.34 -37.18
N GLU A 206 -0.71 58.51 -37.61
CA GLU A 206 -1.92 58.03 -36.93
C GLU A 206 -1.81 56.50 -36.80
N ASP A 207 -1.13 56.06 -35.73
CA ASP A 207 -1.09 54.66 -35.30
C ASP A 207 -2.53 54.20 -35.08
N ASP A 208 -2.93 53.11 -35.76
CA ASP A 208 -4.23 52.47 -35.56
C ASP A 208 -4.36 52.06 -34.08
N GLU A 209 -5.14 52.84 -33.32
CA GLU A 209 -5.31 52.68 -31.88
C GLU A 209 -6.04 51.38 -31.54
N ASP A 210 -6.99 50.95 -32.39
CA ASP A 210 -7.67 49.66 -32.28
C ASP A 210 -6.68 48.50 -32.47
N LEU A 211 -5.82 48.57 -33.49
CA LEU A 211 -4.77 47.57 -33.76
C LEU A 211 -3.73 47.53 -32.62
N SER A 212 -3.28 48.70 -32.15
CA SER A 212 -2.39 48.85 -31.01
C SER A 212 -2.99 48.26 -29.73
N ASN A 213 -4.28 48.50 -29.48
CA ASN A 213 -5.00 47.93 -28.35
C ASN A 213 -5.21 46.43 -28.50
N LEU A 214 -5.46 45.93 -29.70
CA LEU A 214 -5.62 44.50 -29.97
C LEU A 214 -4.32 43.71 -29.75
N ILE A 215 -3.15 44.28 -30.11
CA ILE A 215 -1.83 43.71 -29.76
C ILE A 215 -1.67 43.64 -28.23
N LYS A 216 -2.00 44.71 -27.49
CA LYS A 216 -1.95 44.75 -26.01
C LYS A 216 -2.91 43.72 -25.36
N VAL A 217 -4.09 43.50 -25.96
CA VAL A 217 -5.03 42.45 -25.50
C VAL A 217 -4.38 41.06 -25.62
N PHE A 218 -3.77 40.74 -26.76
CA PHE A 218 -3.21 39.41 -26.96
C PHE A 218 -1.89 39.17 -26.19
N ASP A 219 -0.98 40.13 -26.11
CA ASP A 219 0.23 40.05 -25.25
C ASP A 219 -0.13 39.85 -23.77
N SER A 220 -1.01 40.71 -23.24
CA SER A 220 -1.37 40.62 -21.81
C SER A 220 -2.13 39.33 -21.48
N TRP A 221 -2.92 38.79 -22.43
CA TRP A 221 -3.61 37.51 -22.27
C TRP A 221 -2.66 36.31 -22.42
N SER A 222 -1.72 36.37 -23.36
CA SER A 222 -0.71 35.33 -23.58
C SER A 222 0.22 35.18 -22.36
N THR A 223 0.68 36.31 -21.82
CA THR A 223 1.50 36.39 -20.60
C THR A 223 0.75 35.87 -19.37
N CYS A 224 -0.51 36.26 -19.19
CA CYS A 224 -1.34 35.75 -18.08
C CYS A 224 -1.43 34.21 -18.07
N TYR A 225 -1.73 33.61 -19.22
CA TYR A 225 -1.89 32.16 -19.32
C TYR A 225 -0.57 31.39 -19.33
N LYS A 226 0.54 32.04 -19.71
CA LYS A 226 1.90 31.51 -19.51
C LYS A 226 2.22 31.37 -18.02
N ASN A 227 2.02 32.43 -17.24
CA ASN A 227 2.28 32.42 -15.79
C ASN A 227 1.42 31.36 -15.06
N ILE A 228 0.21 31.10 -15.56
CA ILE A 228 -0.66 30.01 -15.07
C ILE A 228 -0.10 28.62 -15.42
N ASP A 229 0.45 28.38 -16.63
CA ASP A 229 1.12 27.11 -16.94
C ASP A 229 2.38 26.89 -16.11
N GLU A 230 3.18 27.94 -15.87
CA GLU A 230 4.39 27.87 -15.04
C GLU A 230 4.03 27.55 -13.57
N GLY A 231 3.06 28.25 -12.98
CA GLY A 231 2.53 27.93 -11.64
C GLY A 231 1.92 26.52 -11.55
N LYS A 232 1.25 26.07 -12.61
CA LYS A 232 0.78 24.68 -12.73
C LYS A 232 1.94 23.69 -12.78
N ALA A 233 3.01 23.99 -13.50
CA ALA A 233 4.21 23.15 -13.58
C ALA A 233 4.87 22.96 -12.21
N GLU A 234 4.96 24.03 -11.41
CA GLU A 234 5.47 23.95 -10.04
C GLU A 234 4.56 23.12 -9.13
N MET A 235 3.25 23.30 -9.22
CA MET A 235 2.25 22.52 -8.46
C MET A 235 2.32 21.03 -8.80
N ASP A 236 2.30 20.67 -10.08
CA ASP A 236 2.41 19.29 -10.56
C ASP A 236 3.74 18.67 -10.05
N SER A 237 4.85 19.40 -10.23
CA SER A 237 6.19 19.04 -9.75
C SER A 237 6.23 18.77 -8.24
N MET A 238 5.62 19.63 -7.41
CA MET A 238 5.51 19.43 -5.96
C MET A 238 4.64 18.21 -5.62
N MET A 239 3.52 18.02 -6.32
CA MET A 239 2.63 16.88 -6.11
C MET A 239 3.34 15.55 -6.35
N VAL A 240 4.16 15.46 -7.40
CA VAL A 240 4.97 14.27 -7.69
C VAL A 240 6.10 14.08 -6.67
N LYS A 241 6.93 15.12 -6.46
CA LYS A 241 8.17 15.01 -5.67
C LYS A 241 7.93 14.85 -4.18
N GLU A 242 6.85 15.42 -3.64
CA GLU A 242 6.56 15.42 -2.20
C GLU A 242 5.38 14.52 -1.85
N PHE A 243 4.22 14.64 -2.51
CA PHE A 243 3.01 13.90 -2.12
C PHE A 243 3.01 12.46 -2.62
N ASN A 244 3.16 12.23 -3.94
CA ASN A 244 3.26 10.88 -4.50
C ASN A 244 4.46 10.13 -3.93
N LYS A 245 5.61 10.79 -3.78
CA LYS A 245 6.84 10.18 -3.26
C LYS A 245 6.72 9.69 -1.81
N LYS A 246 5.96 10.39 -0.95
CA LYS A 246 5.71 9.95 0.43
C LYS A 246 4.69 8.82 0.49
N LEU A 247 3.61 8.89 -0.30
CA LEU A 247 2.68 7.75 -0.45
C LEU A 247 3.39 6.50 -1.00
N GLU A 248 4.30 6.64 -1.97
CA GLU A 248 5.12 5.53 -2.46
C GLU A 248 6.08 4.98 -1.40
N THR A 249 6.62 5.84 -0.52
CA THR A 249 7.47 5.41 0.60
C THR A 249 6.65 4.57 1.58
N LEU A 250 5.54 5.13 2.07
CA LEU A 250 4.62 4.48 3.01
C LEU A 250 4.13 3.12 2.48
N ILE A 251 3.75 3.04 1.20
CA ILE A 251 3.26 1.79 0.58
C ILE A 251 4.38 0.77 0.36
N ASN A 252 5.54 1.17 -0.19
CA ASN A 252 6.56 0.21 -0.63
C ASN A 252 7.60 -0.12 0.45
N GLN A 253 7.68 0.67 1.53
CA GLN A 253 8.57 0.45 2.66
C GLN A 253 7.79 0.08 3.91
N ASP A 254 6.83 0.90 4.35
CA ASP A 254 6.29 0.80 5.71
C ASP A 254 5.17 -0.23 5.82
N PHE A 255 4.17 -0.19 4.94
CA PHE A 255 3.23 -1.31 4.80
C PHE A 255 3.93 -2.63 4.43
N LYS A 256 5.08 -2.57 3.73
CA LYS A 256 5.90 -3.75 3.51
C LYS A 256 6.53 -4.30 4.80
N LYS A 257 7.06 -3.45 5.70
CA LYS A 257 7.51 -3.87 7.04
C LYS A 257 6.38 -4.57 7.81
N VAL A 258 5.16 -4.04 7.74
CA VAL A 258 3.97 -4.66 8.36
C VAL A 258 3.71 -6.05 7.78
N HIS A 259 3.72 -6.22 6.46
CA HIS A 259 3.51 -7.54 5.83
C HIS A 259 4.64 -8.53 6.18
N ASP A 260 5.90 -8.08 6.21
CA ASP A 260 7.05 -8.88 6.64
C ASP A 260 6.97 -9.26 8.15
N LEU A 261 6.42 -8.39 9.01
CA LEU A 261 6.21 -8.66 10.44
C LEU A 261 5.03 -9.60 10.70
N ARG A 262 3.87 -9.38 10.06
CA ARG A 262 2.71 -10.29 10.14
C ARG A 262 3.07 -11.70 9.69
N LYS A 263 3.88 -11.80 8.63
CA LYS A 263 4.43 -13.09 8.18
C LYS A 263 5.32 -13.75 9.23
N LYS A 264 6.18 -13.00 9.93
CA LYS A 264 6.97 -13.55 11.05
C LYS A 264 6.09 -14.02 12.22
N VAL A 265 5.01 -13.32 12.53
CA VAL A 265 4.02 -13.72 13.55
C VAL A 265 3.33 -15.03 13.17
N GLU A 266 2.93 -15.19 11.90
CA GLU A 266 2.40 -16.46 11.42
C GLU A 266 3.46 -17.58 11.43
N GLU A 267 4.69 -17.30 10.99
CA GLU A 267 5.77 -18.29 11.01
C GLU A 267 6.13 -18.73 12.45
N SER A 268 6.19 -17.82 13.43
CA SER A 268 6.46 -18.19 14.83
C SER A 268 5.26 -18.86 15.51
N ARG A 269 4.01 -18.40 15.27
CA ARG A 269 2.77 -19.12 15.69
C ARG A 269 2.84 -20.57 15.24
N LEU A 270 3.11 -20.78 13.96
CA LEU A 270 3.10 -22.08 13.32
C LEU A 270 4.23 -23.00 13.84
N LYS A 271 5.42 -22.46 14.13
CA LYS A 271 6.50 -23.22 14.82
C LYS A 271 6.07 -23.63 16.23
N PHE A 272 5.59 -22.68 17.03
CA PHE A 272 5.16 -22.89 18.41
C PHE A 272 4.04 -23.93 18.49
N ASP A 273 2.98 -23.75 17.72
CA ASP A 273 1.86 -24.69 17.60
C ASP A 273 2.33 -26.10 17.18
N THR A 274 3.32 -26.19 16.27
CA THR A 274 3.91 -27.48 15.86
C THR A 274 4.66 -28.14 17.02
N MET A 275 5.57 -27.45 17.71
CA MET A 275 6.28 -28.02 18.86
C MET A 275 5.33 -28.39 20.01
N ARG A 276 4.33 -27.54 20.29
CA ARG A 276 3.30 -27.78 21.31
C ARG A 276 2.50 -29.06 21.03
N TYR A 277 2.24 -29.37 19.76
CA TYR A 277 1.63 -30.65 19.35
C TYR A 277 2.61 -31.83 19.47
N GLU A 278 3.88 -31.65 19.12
CA GLU A 278 4.89 -32.72 19.23
C GLU A 278 5.18 -33.14 20.67
N VAL A 279 5.35 -32.18 21.58
CA VAL A 279 5.55 -32.44 23.02
C VAL A 279 4.34 -33.19 23.57
N LYS A 280 3.13 -32.67 23.37
CA LYS A 280 1.86 -33.30 23.77
C LYS A 280 1.65 -34.70 23.19
N ALA A 281 2.11 -34.96 21.96
CA ALA A 281 2.06 -36.29 21.36
C ALA A 281 3.07 -37.26 22.00
N LYS A 282 4.29 -36.80 22.32
CA LYS A 282 5.30 -37.60 23.03
C LYS A 282 4.88 -37.90 24.47
N GLU A 283 4.33 -36.92 25.19
CA GLU A 283 3.79 -37.08 26.54
C GLU A 283 2.73 -38.18 26.55
N ALA A 284 1.75 -38.12 25.64
CA ALA A 284 0.72 -39.15 25.50
C ALA A 284 1.30 -40.53 25.11
N GLU A 285 2.32 -40.60 24.24
CA GLU A 285 3.03 -41.84 23.94
C GLU A 285 3.76 -42.42 25.17
N LEU A 286 4.32 -41.57 26.04
CA LEU A 286 5.05 -41.99 27.24
C LEU A 286 4.10 -42.38 28.37
N GLU A 287 2.97 -41.70 28.52
CA GLU A 287 1.87 -42.14 29.40
C GLU A 287 1.31 -43.49 28.96
N ALA A 288 1.07 -43.69 27.66
CA ALA A 288 0.64 -44.98 27.11
C ALA A 288 1.65 -46.10 27.41
N LYS A 289 2.95 -45.86 27.16
CA LYS A 289 4.02 -46.84 27.46
C LYS A 289 4.16 -47.13 28.96
N LYS A 290 3.94 -46.12 29.83
CA LYS A 290 3.90 -46.30 31.29
C LYS A 290 2.67 -47.10 31.74
N ALA A 291 1.51 -46.92 31.09
CA ALA A 291 0.30 -47.69 31.35
C ALA A 291 0.42 -49.16 30.88
N GLU A 292 1.01 -49.39 29.70
CA GLU A 292 1.32 -50.75 29.22
C GLU A 292 2.32 -51.47 30.16
N ALA A 293 3.42 -50.80 30.54
CA ALA A 293 4.43 -51.36 31.44
C ALA A 293 3.94 -51.64 32.87
N THR A 294 2.86 -50.98 33.32
CA THR A 294 2.21 -51.28 34.61
C THR A 294 1.08 -52.30 34.48
N GLY A 295 0.60 -52.59 33.26
CA GLY A 295 -0.46 -53.57 32.99
C GLY A 295 -0.01 -55.04 33.03
N GLU A 296 1.25 -55.35 32.72
CA GLU A 296 1.72 -56.75 32.65
C GLU A 296 1.87 -57.46 34.02
N ALA A 297 1.76 -56.74 35.14
CA ALA A 297 2.03 -57.28 36.48
C ALA A 297 0.87 -58.10 37.11
N HIS A 298 -0.31 -58.23 36.47
CA HIS A 298 -1.45 -58.90 37.13
C HIS A 298 -2.41 -59.72 36.24
N SER A 299 -1.90 -60.83 35.69
CA SER A 299 -2.71 -61.95 35.14
C SER A 299 -1.82 -63.20 35.03
N LYS A 300 -2.14 -64.40 35.55
CA LYS A 300 -3.32 -64.94 36.25
C LYS A 300 -2.90 -66.09 37.16
N ASP A 301 -3.70 -66.36 38.18
CA ASP A 301 -4.01 -67.72 38.64
C ASP A 301 -5.51 -67.80 39.02
N VAL A 302 -6.00 -68.98 39.35
CA VAL A 302 -7.41 -69.38 39.60
C VAL A 302 -8.23 -69.49 38.30
N SER A 303 -8.91 -70.64 38.15
CA SER A 303 -9.59 -71.04 36.93
C SER A 303 -11.08 -71.33 37.09
N ALA A 304 -11.84 -70.90 36.08
CA ALA A 304 -12.99 -71.58 35.49
C ALA A 304 -14.35 -71.66 36.25
N LYS A 305 -15.39 -71.73 35.40
CA LYS A 305 -16.81 -72.04 35.64
C LYS A 305 -17.69 -70.93 36.27
N ASP A 306 -18.95 -70.75 35.86
CA ASP A 306 -19.73 -71.48 34.84
C ASP A 306 -20.69 -70.56 34.04
N ILE A 307 -21.35 -71.13 33.02
CA ILE A 307 -22.07 -70.43 31.94
C ILE A 307 -23.55 -70.16 32.27
N SER A 308 -24.08 -68.96 31.94
CA SER A 308 -25.41 -68.77 31.30
C SER A 308 -25.62 -67.32 30.84
N ALA A 309 -26.63 -67.07 29.98
CA ALA A 309 -26.93 -65.75 29.39
C ALA A 309 -28.43 -65.45 29.24
N ASN A 310 -28.80 -64.18 29.38
CA ASN A 310 -29.89 -63.50 28.66
C ASN A 310 -29.67 -61.97 28.78
N THR A 311 -29.64 -61.12 27.73
CA THR A 311 -30.64 -60.81 26.66
C THR A 311 -31.66 -59.73 27.09
N THR A 312 -31.33 -58.48 26.71
CA THR A 312 -32.17 -57.31 26.32
C THR A 312 -33.61 -57.13 26.85
N THR A 313 -33.91 -55.92 27.37
CA THR A 313 -34.97 -54.93 26.96
C THR A 313 -35.11 -53.88 28.09
N SER A 314 -34.76 -52.59 27.97
CA SER A 314 -35.28 -51.47 27.14
C SER A 314 -36.35 -50.61 27.85
N PHE A 315 -36.51 -49.35 27.42
CA PHE A 315 -37.62 -48.41 27.77
C PHE A 315 -37.51 -47.71 29.16
N ASP A 316 -37.94 -46.46 29.39
CA ASP A 316 -37.90 -45.21 28.57
C ASP A 316 -38.17 -43.95 29.47
N GLU A 317 -37.94 -42.76 28.90
CA GLU A 317 -38.49 -41.43 29.25
C GLU A 317 -38.36 -40.83 30.68
N THR A 318 -38.81 -39.57 30.80
CA THR A 318 -38.70 -38.59 31.92
C THR A 318 -40.06 -37.84 32.03
N PRO A 319 -40.23 -36.61 32.58
CA PRO A 319 -39.52 -35.83 33.62
C PRO A 319 -40.48 -35.27 34.73
N SER A 320 -39.94 -34.52 35.70
CA SER A 320 -40.66 -33.56 36.57
C SER A 320 -39.67 -32.73 37.41
N THR A 321 -39.78 -31.44 37.76
CA THR A 321 -40.42 -30.18 37.28
C THR A 321 -40.37 -29.18 38.47
N GLU A 322 -40.27 -27.87 38.20
CA GLU A 322 -40.28 -26.72 39.16
C GLU A 322 -39.17 -26.69 40.26
N ASP A 323 -38.83 -25.58 40.93
CA ASP A 323 -38.54 -24.16 40.55
C ASP A 323 -37.65 -23.56 41.69
N GLU A 324 -37.33 -22.27 41.96
CA GLU A 324 -37.67 -20.92 41.43
C GLU A 324 -36.44 -19.98 41.66
N LYS A 325 -36.67 -18.67 41.81
CA LYS A 325 -35.72 -17.55 41.97
C LYS A 325 -36.31 -16.56 43.02
N PRO A 326 -35.91 -15.27 43.20
CA PRO A 326 -34.70 -14.52 42.80
C PRO A 326 -34.04 -13.58 43.87
N LYS A 327 -32.86 -13.01 43.51
CA LYS A 327 -32.30 -11.65 43.78
C LYS A 327 -32.27 -10.99 45.20
N SER A 328 -31.05 -10.61 45.62
CA SER A 328 -30.54 -9.22 45.87
C SER A 328 -28.99 -9.29 45.99
N GLU A 329 -28.08 -8.32 45.75
CA GLU A 329 -27.97 -6.87 46.09
C GLU A 329 -27.90 -6.63 47.62
N GLY A 330 -26.92 -5.93 48.24
CA GLY A 330 -25.69 -5.22 47.79
C GLY A 330 -24.86 -4.67 48.99
N ALA A 331 -23.93 -3.70 48.77
CA ALA A 331 -22.97 -3.05 49.72
C ALA A 331 -21.79 -3.95 50.21
N GLU A 332 -20.49 -3.55 50.28
CA GLU A 332 -19.75 -2.30 50.60
C GLU A 332 -19.35 -2.13 52.09
N GLU A 333 -18.05 -2.25 52.42
CA GLU A 333 -17.19 -1.14 52.93
C GLU A 333 -15.69 -1.54 53.05
N GLU A 334 -14.81 -0.56 53.28
CA GLU A 334 -13.34 -0.72 53.33
C GLU A 334 -12.76 -0.92 54.75
N SER A 335 -11.51 -1.41 54.89
CA SER A 335 -10.34 -0.52 55.10
C SER A 335 -9.05 -1.13 55.73
N LYS A 336 -7.90 -0.69 55.16
CA LYS A 336 -6.62 -0.28 55.81
C LYS A 336 -5.76 -1.27 56.66
N LYS A 337 -4.51 -1.42 56.16
CA LYS A 337 -3.22 -1.31 56.90
C LYS A 337 -2.86 -2.42 57.92
N GLU A 338 -1.62 -2.58 58.39
CA GLU A 338 -0.32 -1.90 58.12
C GLU A 338 0.82 -2.95 58.10
N ALA A 339 2.06 -2.57 57.75
CA ALA A 339 3.21 -3.50 57.66
C ALA A 339 4.19 -3.38 58.84
N ASN A 340 4.92 -4.46 59.17
CA ASN A 340 6.35 -4.42 59.53
C ASN A 340 7.03 -5.81 59.67
N GLU A 341 8.31 -5.83 59.32
CA GLU A 341 9.37 -6.83 59.66
C GLU A 341 9.85 -6.64 61.14
N PRO A 342 10.86 -7.36 61.75
CA PRO A 342 12.03 -8.00 61.09
C PRO A 342 12.76 -9.24 61.75
N THR A 343 13.76 -9.74 61.00
CA THR A 343 15.09 -10.35 61.41
C THR A 343 15.24 -11.58 62.33
N VAL A 344 16.03 -12.57 61.83
CA VAL A 344 17.23 -13.32 62.36
C VAL A 344 17.64 -13.23 63.84
N ASP A 345 18.34 -14.16 64.54
CA ASP A 345 19.14 -15.40 64.25
C ASP A 345 19.32 -16.19 65.61
N ASP A 346 19.97 -17.36 65.86
CA ASP A 346 20.56 -18.53 65.16
C ASP A 346 20.95 -19.61 66.26
N VAL A 347 21.70 -20.67 65.92
CA VAL A 347 22.65 -21.50 66.74
C VAL A 347 22.22 -22.93 67.16
N ALA A 348 22.33 -23.84 66.18
CA ALA A 348 23.23 -25.02 66.14
C ALA A 348 23.09 -26.31 67.03
N ASP A 349 23.32 -27.42 66.31
CA ASP A 349 24.07 -28.66 66.66
C ASP A 349 23.40 -29.84 67.41
N ARG A 350 23.11 -30.94 66.67
CA ARG A 350 23.77 -32.26 66.83
C ARG A 350 23.44 -33.28 65.73
N LYS A 351 24.39 -34.19 65.50
CA LYS A 351 24.35 -35.40 64.63
C LYS A 351 23.64 -36.58 65.37
N GLU A 352 23.36 -37.76 64.79
CA GLU A 352 23.83 -38.43 63.56
C GLU A 352 22.79 -39.45 63.01
N ASP A 353 23.22 -40.35 62.09
CA ASP A 353 22.56 -41.61 61.64
C ASP A 353 21.58 -41.66 60.42
N LEU A 354 22.20 -41.64 59.23
CA LEU A 354 22.21 -42.74 58.23
C LEU A 354 20.92 -43.30 57.55
N LYS A 355 20.86 -42.99 56.23
CA LYS A 355 20.61 -43.88 55.06
C LYS A 355 19.22 -44.07 54.43
N SER A 356 19.24 -43.94 53.09
CA SER A 356 18.37 -44.55 52.05
C SER A 356 16.84 -44.31 52.13
N ASN A 357 16.17 -43.83 51.07
CA ASN A 357 16.45 -44.02 49.64
C ASN A 357 16.49 -42.73 48.83
N LYS A 358 17.29 -42.75 47.75
CA LYS A 358 17.26 -41.74 46.70
C LYS A 358 16.62 -42.37 45.45
N VAL A 359 15.38 -42.02 45.15
CA VAL A 359 14.79 -42.25 43.83
C VAL A 359 15.05 -40.98 43.02
N ASN A 360 16.01 -41.05 42.10
CA ASN A 360 16.24 -40.01 41.10
C ASN A 360 15.26 -40.26 39.94
N ASP A 361 14.01 -39.82 40.07
CA ASP A 361 13.14 -39.60 38.90
C ASP A 361 13.57 -38.29 38.23
N GLU A 362 14.67 -38.36 37.51
CA GLU A 362 15.23 -37.29 36.69
C GLU A 362 14.75 -37.53 35.25
N PRO A 363 13.96 -36.64 34.64
CA PRO A 363 13.34 -36.90 33.34
C PRO A 363 14.39 -37.05 32.23
N PRO A 364 14.12 -37.82 31.16
CA PRO A 364 15.03 -37.96 30.03
C PRO A 364 15.50 -36.61 29.49
N ILE A 365 16.81 -36.50 29.25
CA ILE A 365 17.48 -35.25 28.86
C ILE A 365 16.85 -34.61 27.62
N GLU A 366 16.28 -35.42 26.72
CA GLU A 366 15.55 -34.96 25.53
C GLU A 366 14.27 -34.17 25.85
N GLU A 367 13.50 -34.54 26.88
CA GLU A 367 12.31 -33.78 27.31
C GLU A 367 12.70 -32.39 27.83
N SER A 368 13.87 -32.27 28.46
CA SER A 368 14.39 -31.00 28.97
C SER A 368 14.75 -30.04 27.84
N GLU A 369 15.38 -30.51 26.77
CA GLU A 369 15.77 -29.67 25.63
C GLU A 369 14.59 -29.29 24.73
N GLU A 370 13.61 -30.17 24.53
CA GLU A 370 12.42 -29.83 23.74
C GLU A 370 11.48 -28.84 24.45
N ASN A 371 11.35 -28.92 25.78
CA ASN A 371 10.61 -27.91 26.55
C ASN A 371 11.32 -26.54 26.55
N LYS A 372 12.66 -26.51 26.71
CA LYS A 372 13.47 -25.27 26.51
C LYS A 372 13.39 -24.72 25.09
N LEU A 373 13.00 -25.53 24.10
CA LEU A 373 12.78 -25.07 22.73
C LEU A 373 11.36 -24.53 22.56
N LEU A 374 10.36 -25.14 23.18
CA LEU A 374 8.98 -24.66 23.18
C LEU A 374 8.89 -23.26 23.83
N GLU A 375 9.53 -23.08 24.99
CA GLU A 375 9.65 -21.79 25.70
C GLU A 375 10.23 -20.68 24.78
N LYS A 376 11.35 -20.95 24.11
CA LYS A 376 11.98 -20.00 23.16
C LYS A 376 11.09 -19.66 21.95
N LEU A 377 10.20 -20.57 21.54
CA LEU A 377 9.26 -20.34 20.44
C LEU A 377 8.03 -19.56 20.90
N GLU A 378 7.64 -19.69 22.17
CA GLU A 378 6.65 -18.81 22.81
C GLU A 378 7.19 -17.38 22.92
N ASP A 379 8.44 -17.21 23.39
CA ASP A 379 9.15 -15.92 23.38
C ASP A 379 9.26 -15.33 21.96
N GLU A 380 9.64 -16.13 20.95
CA GLU A 380 9.69 -15.68 19.55
C GLU A 380 8.30 -15.25 19.04
N PHE A 381 7.24 -15.96 19.44
CA PHE A 381 5.87 -15.63 19.07
C PHE A 381 5.35 -14.37 19.74
N VAL A 382 5.53 -14.21 21.05
CA VAL A 382 5.15 -13.00 21.80
C VAL A 382 5.95 -11.80 21.29
N SER A 383 7.27 -11.92 21.14
CA SER A 383 8.15 -10.84 20.67
C SER A 383 7.80 -10.36 19.26
N ASN A 384 7.63 -11.30 18.30
CA ASN A 384 7.17 -10.95 16.95
C ASN A 384 5.79 -10.29 16.98
N THR A 385 4.88 -10.73 17.85
CA THR A 385 3.52 -10.18 17.94
C THR A 385 3.54 -8.75 18.46
N THR A 386 4.31 -8.46 19.51
CA THR A 386 4.49 -7.09 20.05
C THR A 386 5.07 -6.15 19.01
N ALA A 387 6.18 -6.52 18.34
CA ALA A 387 6.81 -5.69 17.32
C ALA A 387 5.87 -5.44 16.10
N ALA A 388 5.03 -6.42 15.76
CA ALA A 388 4.00 -6.26 14.73
C ALA A 388 2.87 -5.31 15.16
N VAL A 389 2.44 -5.36 16.43
CA VAL A 389 1.46 -4.41 16.97
C VAL A 389 2.01 -2.99 16.95
N GLU A 390 3.19 -2.75 17.55
CA GLU A 390 3.83 -1.43 17.60
C GLU A 390 3.94 -0.79 16.21
N THR A 391 4.47 -1.54 15.24
CA THR A 391 4.65 -1.07 13.85
C THR A 391 3.31 -0.81 13.15
N MET A 392 2.26 -1.60 13.43
CA MET A 392 0.92 -1.36 12.88
C MET A 392 0.18 -0.22 13.58
N GLU A 393 0.42 0.05 14.86
CA GLU A 393 -0.17 1.20 15.56
C GLU A 393 0.45 2.50 15.05
N GLU A 394 1.77 2.55 14.85
CA GLU A 394 2.48 3.68 14.22
C GLU A 394 1.94 4.00 12.83
N ILE A 395 1.97 3.02 11.91
CA ILE A 395 1.58 3.20 10.49
C ILE A 395 0.07 3.45 10.32
N THR A 396 -0.76 3.06 11.30
CA THR A 396 -2.20 3.33 11.28
C THR A 396 -2.61 4.52 12.16
N ASP A 397 -1.67 5.32 12.65
CA ASP A 397 -2.02 6.66 13.15
C ASP A 397 -2.49 7.56 12.00
N SER A 398 -3.40 8.46 12.34
CA SER A 398 -3.98 9.45 11.45
C SER A 398 -3.04 10.61 11.12
N SER A 399 -1.98 10.85 11.91
CA SER A 399 -1.16 12.07 11.83
C SER A 399 -0.41 12.22 10.51
N GLU A 400 0.26 11.18 10.02
CA GLU A 400 1.00 11.23 8.74
C GLU A 400 0.05 11.44 7.56
N ILE A 401 -1.02 10.63 7.48
CA ILE A 401 -2.03 10.74 6.42
C ILE A 401 -2.68 12.13 6.42
N LEU A 402 -3.01 12.66 7.60
CA LEU A 402 -3.52 14.03 7.74
C LEU A 402 -2.48 15.08 7.31
N GLY A 403 -1.19 14.84 7.56
CA GLY A 403 -0.08 15.65 7.05
C GLY A 403 -0.01 15.64 5.52
N LEU A 404 -0.10 14.46 4.90
CA LEU A 404 -0.09 14.30 3.43
C LEU A 404 -1.31 14.97 2.78
N ILE A 405 -2.51 14.81 3.33
CA ILE A 405 -3.72 15.47 2.81
C ILE A 405 -3.64 17.00 2.98
N LYS A 406 -3.10 17.50 4.10
CA LYS A 406 -2.81 18.95 4.25
C LYS A 406 -1.80 19.44 3.21
N LEU A 407 -0.76 18.65 2.93
CA LEU A 407 0.26 18.98 1.93
C LEU A 407 -0.32 19.06 0.51
N PHE A 408 -1.14 18.09 0.11
CA PHE A 408 -1.90 18.10 -1.14
C PHE A 408 -2.73 19.38 -1.29
N GLN A 409 -3.53 19.70 -0.26
CA GLN A 409 -4.41 20.89 -0.26
C GLN A 409 -3.61 22.19 -0.28
N ASN A 410 -2.45 22.25 0.38
CA ASN A 410 -1.58 23.43 0.34
C ASN A 410 -1.00 23.68 -1.07
N PHE A 411 -0.56 22.64 -1.80
CA PHE A 411 -0.05 22.81 -3.17
C PHE A 411 -1.15 23.35 -4.11
N GLN A 412 -2.35 22.76 -4.05
CA GLN A 412 -3.51 23.23 -4.81
C GLN A 412 -3.88 24.68 -4.44
N LEU A 413 -3.91 25.00 -3.14
CA LEU A 413 -4.26 26.34 -2.64
C LEU A 413 -3.26 27.44 -3.03
N VAL A 414 -1.96 27.12 -3.12
CA VAL A 414 -0.94 28.05 -3.63
C VAL A 414 -1.19 28.33 -5.12
N TYR A 415 -1.34 27.28 -5.93
CA TYR A 415 -1.63 27.42 -7.36
C TYR A 415 -2.91 28.21 -7.65
N PHE A 416 -4.03 27.89 -6.99
CA PHE A 416 -5.28 28.62 -7.23
C PHE A 416 -5.21 30.09 -6.78
N ARG A 417 -4.39 30.43 -5.77
CA ARG A 417 -4.14 31.83 -5.39
C ARG A 417 -3.34 32.58 -6.44
N GLN A 418 -2.31 31.95 -7.02
CA GLN A 418 -1.57 32.50 -8.14
C GLN A 418 -2.49 32.72 -9.35
N CYS A 419 -3.32 31.74 -9.73
CA CYS A 419 -4.28 31.88 -10.82
C CYS A 419 -5.22 33.08 -10.64
N VAL A 420 -5.74 33.30 -9.42
CA VAL A 420 -6.56 34.48 -9.12
C VAL A 420 -5.76 35.77 -9.27
N GLN A 421 -4.50 35.81 -8.82
CA GLN A 421 -3.64 36.99 -8.93
C GLN A 421 -3.29 37.33 -10.39
N GLU A 422 -2.93 36.34 -11.22
CA GLU A 422 -2.64 36.53 -12.65
C GLU A 422 -3.88 37.02 -13.41
N VAL A 423 -5.05 36.40 -13.20
CA VAL A 423 -6.31 36.82 -13.84
C VAL A 423 -6.76 38.19 -13.35
N GLU A 424 -6.63 38.49 -12.06
CA GLU A 424 -6.90 39.84 -11.54
C GLU A 424 -5.95 40.90 -12.11
N ALA A 425 -4.68 40.56 -12.37
CA ALA A 425 -3.70 41.46 -12.97
C ALA A 425 -4.03 41.71 -14.45
N ASN A 426 -4.27 40.65 -15.22
CA ASN A 426 -4.70 40.73 -16.62
C ASN A 426 -6.00 41.54 -16.78
N LEU A 427 -7.01 41.29 -15.94
CA LEU A 427 -8.25 42.08 -15.98
C LEU A 427 -8.01 43.56 -15.67
N LYS A 428 -7.02 43.93 -14.82
CA LYS A 428 -6.69 45.34 -14.58
C LYS A 428 -6.01 45.99 -15.79
N VAL A 429 -5.25 45.22 -16.59
CA VAL A 429 -4.70 45.69 -17.87
C VAL A 429 -5.82 45.85 -18.90
N LEU A 430 -6.66 44.84 -19.09
CA LEU A 430 -7.74 44.86 -20.08
C LEU A 430 -8.80 45.95 -19.80
N ASN A 431 -9.16 46.19 -18.54
CA ASN A 431 -10.06 47.32 -18.16
C ASN A 431 -9.37 48.70 -18.23
N GLY A 432 -8.05 48.75 -18.51
CA GLY A 432 -7.27 49.97 -18.72
C GLY A 432 -6.99 50.27 -20.20
N LEU A 433 -7.46 49.42 -21.11
CA LEU A 433 -7.54 49.72 -22.54
C LEU A 433 -8.92 50.34 -22.81
N GLU A 434 -8.95 51.58 -23.33
CA GLU A 434 -10.21 52.22 -23.70
C GLU A 434 -10.71 51.65 -25.04
N ILE A 435 -12.02 51.39 -25.12
CA ILE A 435 -12.78 50.82 -26.26
C ILE A 435 -14.19 51.44 -26.24
#